data_AF-A0A8A4TPG8-F1
#
_entry.id   AF-A0A8A4TPG8-F1
#
_cell.length_a   1.000
_cell.length_b   1.000
_cell.length_c   1.000
_cell.angle_alpha   90.00
_cell.angle_beta   90.00
_cell.angle_gamma   90.00
#
_symmetry.space_group_name_H-M   'P 1'
#
loop_
_entity.id
_entity.type
_entity.pdbx_description
1 polymer ?
#
loop_
_entity_poly.entity_id
_entity_poly.type
_entity_poly.pdbx_seq_one_letter_code
_entity_poly.pdbx_strand_id
1 'polypeptide(L)'
;MFKFVFAMLLVWGLSFATAHELTAFRNVNVIPMEGAKAILVNQTVVVKHGIIERIGPTAKMTVPKDATVIEAKGKFLIPGLVDTAIYGLDPHALFDWTSHGITAVRHMRAAEVVQSWRPRVDHDFFLAPDLYLSWHLIASTNDRIRGPYITVDDEDDAKKVVRDHGDRGYDFIRATRDLTPTAFHALLTEANRHDFPVLGYVPKGVLVEDMGPMISLEGLDALVASSQSKDSPFRDGVPRSDGVRAYGFIDEAAFARNAALLARRGVVVSLSLTGLMSARADEAQTRAFLARPEWRFVGPEYQRFFDPLRNAEQSEAERADLAQAKVRLPRLLELLRDAKVPIAIGSAATRGLHLSGFDYGRELNLLVEMGFTPAQALRAATVNGARALNASRTLGTVVEGKRANLVLLNGNPLERIEHAGDLAGVLLRGRWLPRAELERRRAERAVFFEREIELLKRIREQGAAPLLAEYKAAREKDPDLQWFREWTLVRVGYNYLYRSKDLERATGVFELMAASYPDLFNSYDCLGEAHLVAGRLDLAKSNYEKCLELRPGFQNALEKLAEINAAATNSAKGKESRP
;
A
#
# COMPACT_ATOMS: atom_id res chain seq x y z
N MET A 1 18.88 18.81 38.83
CA MET A 1 19.95 17.91 39.30
C MET A 1 19.29 16.76 40.06
N PHE A 2 18.92 15.67 39.39
CA PHE A 2 18.89 14.30 39.90
C PHE A 2 18.59 13.37 38.72
N LYS A 3 19.61 12.58 38.37
CA LYS A 3 19.60 11.49 37.39
C LYS A 3 18.89 10.29 38.01
N PHE A 4 18.13 9.49 37.24
CA PHE A 4 18.07 8.02 37.38
C PHE A 4 17.53 7.43 36.06
N VAL A 5 18.44 6.99 35.18
CA VAL A 5 18.79 5.57 34.87
C VAL A 5 17.76 4.90 33.96
N PHE A 6 18.11 4.94 32.67
CA PHE A 6 17.64 4.07 31.61
C PHE A 6 18.29 2.69 31.80
N ALA A 7 17.51 1.65 32.13
CA ALA A 7 17.93 0.25 32.01
C ALA A 7 16.74 -0.70 32.17
N MET A 8 16.24 -1.23 31.06
CA MET A 8 16.00 -2.68 30.94
C MET A 8 15.94 -3.04 29.45
N LEU A 9 17.12 -3.33 28.92
CA LEU A 9 17.33 -4.23 27.79
C LEU A 9 16.86 -5.62 28.24
N LEU A 10 15.77 -6.12 27.66
CA LEU A 10 15.48 -7.54 27.66
C LEU A 10 15.79 -8.08 26.26
N VAL A 11 16.96 -8.71 26.22
CA VAL A 11 17.54 -9.43 25.09
C VAL A 11 16.58 -10.54 24.69
N TRP A 12 15.87 -10.37 23.58
CA TRP A 12 15.34 -11.49 22.83
C TRP A 12 16.46 -12.00 21.94
N GLY A 13 17.02 -13.15 22.32
CA GLY A 13 17.89 -13.94 21.46
C GLY A 13 17.07 -14.53 20.32
N LEU A 14 16.65 -13.69 19.38
CA LEU A 14 16.29 -14.11 18.05
C LEU A 14 17.61 -14.11 17.26
N SER A 15 17.97 -15.26 16.68
CA SER A 15 19.01 -15.29 15.65
C SER A 15 18.60 -14.31 14.56
N PHE A 16 19.14 -13.10 14.60
CA PHE A 16 19.16 -12.24 13.45
C PHE A 16 19.89 -13.03 12.39
N ALA A 17 19.19 -13.47 11.34
CA ALA A 17 19.85 -13.68 10.07
C ALA A 17 20.53 -12.35 9.79
N THR A 18 21.83 -12.26 10.02
CA THR A 18 22.62 -11.06 9.77
C THR A 18 22.28 -10.66 8.36
N ALA A 19 21.62 -9.50 8.18
CA ALA A 19 21.56 -8.88 6.87
C ALA A 19 23.00 -8.90 6.36
N HIS A 20 23.24 -9.51 5.20
CA HIS A 20 24.61 -9.63 4.70
C HIS A 20 25.15 -8.22 4.55
N GLU A 21 25.97 -7.78 5.51
CA GLU A 21 26.48 -6.41 5.57
C GLU A 21 27.26 -6.08 4.30
N LEU A 22 27.74 -7.11 3.60
CA LEU A 22 28.48 -7.03 2.35
C LEU A 22 28.06 -8.13 1.37
N THR A 23 27.53 -7.73 0.22
CA THR A 23 27.10 -8.63 -0.87
C THR A 23 27.77 -8.21 -2.17
N ALA A 24 28.21 -9.16 -3.00
CA ALA A 24 28.80 -8.89 -4.31
C ALA A 24 28.14 -9.73 -5.41
N PHE A 25 27.55 -9.07 -6.41
CA PHE A 25 27.08 -9.72 -7.64
C PHE A 25 28.23 -9.73 -8.64
N ARG A 26 28.65 -10.91 -9.13
CA ARG A 26 29.78 -11.05 -10.05
C ARG A 26 29.33 -11.52 -11.44
N ASN A 27 30.03 -11.06 -12.48
CA ASN A 27 29.75 -11.36 -13.89
C ASN A 27 28.32 -11.01 -14.34
N VAL A 28 27.71 -9.99 -13.74
CA VAL A 28 26.33 -9.60 -14.00
C VAL A 28 26.23 -8.56 -15.11
N ASN A 29 25.15 -8.59 -15.88
CA ASN A 29 24.80 -7.48 -16.77
C ASN A 29 23.97 -6.47 -15.98
N VAL A 30 24.43 -5.22 -15.83
CA VAL A 30 23.69 -4.18 -15.09
C VAL A 30 22.90 -3.34 -16.07
N ILE A 31 21.61 -3.14 -15.79
CA ILE A 31 20.76 -2.17 -16.47
C ILE A 31 20.62 -0.98 -15.51
N PRO A 32 21.47 0.05 -15.62
CA PRO A 32 21.54 1.12 -14.63
C PRO A 32 20.31 2.03 -14.63
N MET A 33 19.56 2.07 -15.73
CA MET A 33 18.47 3.01 -16.01
C MET A 33 18.89 4.50 -16.08
N GLU A 34 20.20 4.73 -16.15
CA GLU A 34 20.86 6.04 -16.20
C GLU A 34 22.18 5.95 -16.97
N GLY A 35 22.63 7.08 -17.52
CA GLY A 35 23.87 7.16 -18.30
C GLY A 35 23.74 6.80 -19.77
N ALA A 36 24.88 6.78 -20.47
CA ALA A 36 24.94 6.63 -21.94
C ALA A 36 24.70 5.20 -22.44
N LYS A 37 24.91 4.19 -21.58
CA LYS A 37 24.75 2.77 -21.95
C LYS A 37 23.50 2.19 -21.31
N ALA A 38 22.68 1.53 -22.13
CA ALA A 38 21.50 0.81 -21.63
C ALA A 38 21.88 -0.42 -20.79
N ILE A 39 22.99 -1.08 -21.11
CA ILE A 39 23.49 -2.27 -20.41
C ILE A 39 25.01 -2.14 -20.19
N LEU A 40 25.46 -2.38 -18.96
CA LEU A 40 26.85 -2.57 -18.59
C LEU A 40 27.10 -4.07 -18.46
N VAL A 41 27.84 -4.66 -19.41
CA VAL A 41 28.04 -6.12 -19.46
C VAL A 41 29.17 -6.57 -18.53
N ASN A 42 29.04 -7.78 -17.97
CA ASN A 42 30.07 -8.45 -17.16
C ASN A 42 30.65 -7.58 -16.01
N GLN A 43 29.77 -6.93 -15.26
CA GLN A 43 30.13 -6.12 -14.10
C GLN A 43 30.21 -6.93 -12.82
N THR A 44 30.92 -6.37 -11.85
CA THR A 44 30.77 -6.69 -10.44
C THR A 44 30.11 -5.52 -9.74
N VAL A 45 29.10 -5.80 -8.91
CA VAL A 45 28.39 -4.80 -8.09
C VAL A 45 28.59 -5.17 -6.63
N VAL A 46 29.22 -4.28 -5.87
CA VAL A 46 29.46 -4.45 -4.42
C VAL A 46 28.46 -3.59 -3.67
N VAL A 47 27.74 -4.23 -2.75
CA VAL A 47 26.75 -3.60 -1.87
C VAL A 47 27.22 -3.74 -0.44
N LYS A 48 27.29 -2.62 0.27
CA LYS A 48 27.70 -2.54 1.67
C LYS A 48 26.66 -1.78 2.48
N HIS A 49 26.18 -2.36 3.59
CA HIS A 49 25.15 -1.78 4.45
C HIS A 49 23.92 -1.26 3.67
N GLY A 50 23.48 -2.03 2.66
CA GLY A 50 22.34 -1.66 1.83
C GLY A 50 22.57 -0.48 0.89
N ILE A 51 23.83 -0.07 0.65
CA ILE A 51 24.23 0.97 -0.32
C ILE A 51 25.09 0.34 -1.41
N ILE A 52 24.89 0.76 -2.65
CA ILE A 52 25.74 0.35 -3.78
C ILE A 52 27.08 1.07 -3.62
N GLU A 53 28.12 0.36 -3.20
CA GLU A 53 29.43 0.94 -2.93
C GLU A 53 30.24 1.11 -4.22
N ARG A 54 30.21 0.11 -5.10
CA ARG A 54 31.02 0.12 -6.33
C ARG A 54 30.41 -0.73 -7.45
N ILE A 55 30.52 -0.23 -8.69
CA ILE A 55 30.16 -0.93 -9.92
C ILE A 55 31.36 -0.85 -10.87
N GLY A 56 31.80 -1.99 -11.42
CA GLY A 56 32.86 -1.96 -12.42
C GLY A 56 33.06 -3.27 -13.18
N PRO A 57 33.85 -3.26 -14.26
CA PRO A 57 34.13 -4.47 -15.04
C PRO A 57 34.72 -5.55 -14.16
N THR A 58 34.18 -6.77 -14.20
CA THR A 58 34.56 -7.85 -13.28
C THR A 58 36.06 -8.12 -13.28
N ALA A 59 36.70 -8.10 -14.46
CA ALA A 59 38.14 -8.33 -14.59
C ALA A 59 39.02 -7.28 -13.87
N LYS A 60 38.46 -6.12 -13.48
CA LYS A 60 39.16 -5.02 -12.81
C LYS A 60 38.72 -4.84 -11.34
N MET A 61 37.85 -5.72 -10.85
CA MET A 61 37.22 -5.58 -9.54
C MET A 61 37.74 -6.64 -8.58
N THR A 62 38.15 -6.21 -7.40
CA THR A 62 38.44 -7.12 -6.28
C THR A 62 37.21 -7.20 -5.39
N VAL A 63 36.71 -8.43 -5.16
CA VAL A 63 35.60 -8.69 -4.25
C VAL A 63 36.15 -8.84 -2.83
N PRO A 64 35.58 -8.15 -1.82
CA PRO A 64 35.98 -8.33 -0.42
C PRO A 64 35.83 -9.78 0.03
N LYS A 65 36.74 -10.26 0.89
CA LYS A 65 36.82 -11.69 1.28
C LYS A 65 35.62 -12.18 2.10
N ASP A 66 35.01 -11.27 2.84
CA ASP A 66 33.85 -11.45 3.71
C ASP A 66 32.51 -11.22 2.98
N ALA A 67 32.55 -10.79 1.72
CA ALA A 67 31.34 -10.58 0.93
C ALA A 67 30.65 -11.90 0.62
N THR A 68 29.32 -11.91 0.73
CA THR A 68 28.51 -12.98 0.14
C THR A 68 28.51 -12.80 -1.37
N VAL A 69 29.09 -13.78 -2.09
CA VAL A 69 29.26 -13.70 -3.54
C VAL A 69 28.10 -14.38 -4.25
N ILE A 70 27.42 -13.63 -5.10
CA ILE A 70 26.33 -14.11 -5.95
C ILE A 70 26.86 -14.14 -7.39
N GLU A 71 27.04 -15.35 -7.91
CA GLU A 71 27.47 -15.53 -9.30
C GLU A 71 26.27 -15.35 -10.25
N ALA A 72 26.38 -14.38 -11.15
CA ALA A 72 25.26 -13.87 -11.93
C ALA A 72 25.58 -13.80 -13.43
N LYS A 73 26.50 -14.65 -13.91
CA LYS A 73 26.78 -14.81 -15.34
C LYS A 73 25.50 -15.04 -16.15
N GLY A 74 25.31 -14.21 -17.17
CA GLY A 74 24.14 -14.27 -18.07
C GLY A 74 22.85 -13.67 -17.49
N LYS A 75 22.86 -13.22 -16.23
CA LYS A 75 21.72 -12.59 -15.55
C LYS A 75 21.78 -11.07 -15.66
N PHE A 76 20.66 -10.43 -15.35
CA PHE A 76 20.49 -8.98 -15.45
C PHE A 76 20.11 -8.37 -14.11
N LEU A 77 20.86 -7.37 -13.66
CA LEU A 77 20.59 -6.63 -12.43
C LEU A 77 19.93 -5.29 -12.77
N ILE A 78 18.72 -5.09 -12.27
CA ILE A 78 17.94 -3.86 -12.45
C ILE A 78 17.71 -3.16 -11.10
N PRO A 79 17.31 -1.87 -11.09
CA PRO A 79 16.76 -1.26 -9.89
C PRO A 79 15.51 -2.01 -9.46
N GLY A 80 15.23 -2.06 -8.16
CA GLY A 80 13.98 -2.60 -7.67
C GLY A 80 12.78 -1.84 -8.22
N LEU A 81 11.71 -2.57 -8.50
CA LEU A 81 10.49 -2.01 -9.06
C LEU A 81 9.75 -1.18 -7.99
N VAL A 82 8.95 -0.22 -8.45
CA VAL A 82 8.27 0.77 -7.61
C VAL A 82 6.79 0.85 -7.97
N ASP A 83 5.90 0.46 -7.05
CA ASP A 83 4.45 0.58 -7.23
C ASP A 83 3.94 1.88 -6.60
N THR A 84 3.43 2.79 -7.43
CA THR A 84 3.07 4.14 -7.00
C THR A 84 1.64 4.26 -6.50
N ALA A 85 0.83 3.21 -6.48
CA ALA A 85 -0.51 3.34 -5.92
C ALA A 85 -1.04 2.02 -5.40
N ILE A 86 -0.81 1.77 -4.11
CA ILE A 86 -1.41 0.63 -3.42
C ILE A 86 -2.46 1.12 -2.41
N TYR A 87 -3.41 0.24 -2.15
CA TYR A 87 -4.44 0.38 -1.13
C TYR A 87 -4.49 -0.92 -0.31
N GLY A 88 -5.21 -0.92 0.79
CA GLY A 88 -5.41 -2.12 1.63
C GLY A 88 -4.79 -1.99 3.01
N LEU A 89 -5.07 -2.95 3.89
CA LEU A 89 -4.58 -2.93 5.29
C LEU A 89 -3.96 -4.28 5.69
N ASP A 90 -3.51 -5.06 4.71
CA ASP A 90 -2.89 -6.36 4.98
C ASP A 90 -1.36 -6.24 4.93
N PRO A 91 -0.66 -6.18 6.08
CA PRO A 91 0.78 -6.08 6.09
C PRO A 91 1.43 -7.35 5.55
N HIS A 92 0.73 -8.48 5.58
CA HIS A 92 1.27 -9.70 5.00
C HIS A 92 1.34 -9.51 3.50
N ALA A 93 0.28 -9.05 2.84
CA ALA A 93 0.26 -8.87 1.39
C ALA A 93 1.47 -8.06 0.88
N LEU A 94 2.09 -7.18 1.68
CA LEU A 94 3.31 -6.44 1.34
C LEU A 94 4.48 -7.33 0.88
N PHE A 95 4.67 -8.51 1.47
CA PHE A 95 5.71 -9.43 1.00
C PHE A 95 5.45 -9.91 -0.43
N ASP A 96 4.19 -9.99 -0.87
CA ASP A 96 3.87 -10.44 -2.22
C ASP A 96 4.47 -9.46 -3.24
N TRP A 97 4.45 -8.14 -2.97
CA TRP A 97 5.20 -7.15 -3.75
C TRP A 97 6.70 -7.42 -3.76
N THR A 98 7.33 -7.61 -2.59
CA THR A 98 8.77 -7.95 -2.50
C THR A 98 9.11 -9.19 -3.31
N SER A 99 8.28 -10.21 -3.23
CA SER A 99 8.48 -11.50 -3.87
C SER A 99 8.35 -11.45 -5.40
N HIS A 100 7.84 -10.34 -5.95
CA HIS A 100 7.77 -10.02 -7.38
C HIS A 100 8.74 -8.89 -7.79
N GLY A 101 9.69 -8.53 -6.93
CA GLY A 101 10.73 -7.54 -7.23
C GLY A 101 10.31 -6.09 -7.03
N ILE A 102 9.13 -5.84 -6.47
CA ILE A 102 8.72 -4.50 -6.03
C ILE A 102 9.35 -4.23 -4.67
N THR A 103 10.17 -3.20 -4.60
CA THR A 103 11.01 -2.87 -3.43
C THR A 103 10.66 -1.53 -2.79
N ALA A 104 9.78 -0.75 -3.42
CA ALA A 104 9.13 0.40 -2.81
C ALA A 104 7.68 0.48 -3.25
N VAL A 105 6.81 0.89 -2.33
CA VAL A 105 5.37 1.07 -2.59
C VAL A 105 4.86 2.37 -2.00
N ARG A 106 3.91 3.01 -2.68
CA ARG A 106 3.17 4.17 -2.17
C ARG A 106 1.79 3.78 -1.68
N HIS A 107 1.57 3.85 -0.38
CA HIS A 107 0.28 3.59 0.23
C HIS A 107 -0.57 4.86 0.29
N MET A 108 -1.66 4.87 -0.48
CA MET A 108 -2.43 6.08 -0.77
C MET A 108 -3.44 6.47 0.34
N ARG A 109 -3.50 5.71 1.43
CA ARG A 109 -4.34 5.99 2.63
C ARG A 109 -3.90 5.13 3.81
N ALA A 110 -2.70 5.40 4.33
CA ALA A 110 -2.05 4.57 5.34
C ALA A 110 -2.79 4.59 6.69
N ALA A 111 -3.30 5.75 7.09
CA ALA A 111 -3.72 5.97 8.47
C ALA A 111 -2.61 5.61 9.48
N GLU A 112 -2.92 5.60 10.76
CA GLU A 112 -2.01 5.27 11.85
C GLU A 112 -1.59 3.80 11.83
N VAL A 113 -2.50 2.90 11.43
CA VAL A 113 -2.26 1.45 11.44
C VAL A 113 -1.14 1.05 10.48
N VAL A 114 -1.15 1.51 9.22
CA VAL A 114 -0.09 1.17 8.26
C VAL A 114 1.21 1.88 8.64
N GLN A 115 1.13 3.08 9.20
CA GLN A 115 2.31 3.79 9.69
C GLN A 115 3.03 3.02 10.80
N SER A 116 2.27 2.34 11.68
CA SER A 116 2.84 1.49 12.74
C SER A 116 3.66 0.30 12.22
N TRP A 117 3.54 -0.05 10.94
CA TRP A 117 4.31 -1.14 10.33
C TRP A 117 5.71 -0.72 9.89
N ARG A 118 5.95 0.57 9.67
CA ARG A 118 7.23 1.08 9.14
C ARG A 118 8.44 0.60 9.98
N PRO A 119 8.42 0.55 11.32
CA PRO A 119 9.52 0.00 12.12
C PRO A 119 9.71 -1.52 12.00
N ARG A 120 8.74 -2.25 11.42
CA ARG A 120 8.69 -3.71 11.36
C ARG A 120 8.96 -4.26 9.95
N VAL A 121 9.13 -3.42 8.93
CA VAL A 121 9.24 -3.86 7.52
C VAL A 121 10.45 -4.76 7.23
N ASP A 122 11.41 -4.83 8.16
CA ASP A 122 12.60 -5.68 8.09
C ASP A 122 12.46 -6.99 8.89
N HIS A 123 11.44 -7.09 9.75
CA HIS A 123 11.18 -8.30 10.50
C HIS A 123 10.78 -9.42 9.55
N ASP A 124 11.28 -10.64 9.76
CA ASP A 124 11.12 -11.76 8.82
C ASP A 124 9.68 -11.98 8.36
N PHE A 125 8.74 -11.87 9.30
CA PHE A 125 7.31 -12.05 9.04
C PHE A 125 6.63 -10.86 8.33
N PHE A 126 7.25 -9.68 8.39
CA PHE A 126 6.77 -8.40 7.83
C PHE A 126 7.67 -7.90 6.70
N LEU A 127 8.54 -8.76 6.14
CA LEU A 127 9.50 -8.36 5.12
C LEU A 127 8.76 -7.70 3.96
N ALA A 128 8.92 -6.38 3.86
CA ALA A 128 8.08 -5.54 3.01
C ALA A 128 8.93 -4.55 2.20
N PRO A 129 8.41 -4.07 1.06
CA PRO A 129 8.99 -2.96 0.33
C PRO A 129 9.14 -1.72 1.22
N ASP A 130 10.00 -0.79 0.82
CA ASP A 130 10.04 0.53 1.43
C ASP A 130 8.66 1.20 1.29
N LEU A 131 8.09 1.63 2.41
CA LEU A 131 6.75 2.19 2.46
C LEU A 131 6.79 3.72 2.39
N TYR A 132 6.08 4.29 1.42
CA TYR A 132 5.80 5.73 1.30
C TYR A 132 4.32 5.96 1.57
N LEU A 133 3.99 6.78 2.55
CA LEU A 133 2.68 6.81 3.20
C LEU A 133 2.07 8.22 3.15
N SER A 134 0.80 8.30 2.75
CA SER A 134 -0.07 9.43 3.13
C SER A 134 -0.96 9.03 4.29
N TRP A 135 -1.41 10.02 5.07
CA TRP A 135 -2.27 9.79 6.24
C TRP A 135 -3.70 9.37 5.83
N HIS A 136 -4.71 10.16 6.18
CA HIS A 136 -6.10 9.93 5.76
C HIS A 136 -6.41 10.62 4.44
N LEU A 137 -7.61 10.35 3.93
CA LEU A 137 -8.17 11.08 2.81
C LEU A 137 -8.34 12.56 3.20
N ILE A 138 -7.98 13.48 2.30
CA ILE A 138 -8.19 14.92 2.47
C ILE A 138 -9.33 15.36 1.55
N ALA A 139 -10.32 16.06 2.08
CA ALA A 139 -11.46 16.57 1.33
C ALA A 139 -11.98 17.87 1.95
N SER A 140 -12.74 18.64 1.18
CA SER A 140 -13.55 19.72 1.75
C SER A 140 -14.78 19.15 2.46
N THR A 141 -15.39 19.93 3.34
CA THR A 141 -16.58 19.50 4.11
C THR A 141 -17.64 18.94 3.18
N ASN A 142 -17.95 17.65 3.38
CA ASN A 142 -18.83 16.91 2.49
C ASN A 142 -19.52 15.75 3.20
N ASP A 143 -20.82 15.88 3.41
CA ASP A 143 -21.69 14.92 4.10
C ASP A 143 -21.81 13.57 3.37
N ARG A 144 -21.37 13.50 2.10
CA ARG A 144 -21.42 12.26 1.29
C ARG A 144 -20.22 11.36 1.50
N ILE A 145 -19.13 11.86 2.06
CA ILE A 145 -17.94 11.04 2.33
C ILE A 145 -18.20 10.18 3.57
N ARG A 146 -18.21 8.86 3.39
CA ARG A 146 -18.37 7.90 4.48
C ARG A 146 -17.00 7.49 5.04
N GLY A 147 -16.86 7.54 6.36
CA GLY A 147 -15.65 7.14 7.08
C GLY A 147 -14.71 8.31 7.39
N PRO A 148 -13.56 8.05 8.04
CA PRO A 148 -12.65 9.10 8.48
C PRO A 148 -11.96 9.77 7.28
N TYR A 149 -11.99 11.11 7.28
CA TYR A 149 -11.24 11.99 6.40
C TYR A 149 -10.82 13.25 7.18
N ILE A 150 -9.85 13.97 6.65
CA ILE A 150 -9.38 15.25 7.18
C ILE A 150 -9.99 16.35 6.32
N THR A 151 -10.68 17.28 6.99
CA THR A 151 -11.28 18.43 6.32
C THR A 151 -10.23 19.48 6.00
N VAL A 152 -10.31 20.03 4.78
CA VAL A 152 -9.63 21.26 4.39
C VAL A 152 -10.62 22.12 3.60
N ASP A 153 -11.05 23.22 4.19
CA ASP A 153 -11.93 24.20 3.53
C ASP A 153 -11.24 25.55 3.29
N ASP A 154 -10.24 25.88 4.09
CA ASP A 154 -9.53 27.17 4.04
C ASP A 154 -8.01 27.07 4.27
N GLU A 155 -7.36 28.23 4.36
CA GLU A 155 -5.91 28.34 4.56
C GLU A 155 -5.44 27.85 5.93
N ASP A 156 -6.25 28.00 6.98
CA ASP A 156 -5.85 27.61 8.33
C ASP A 156 -5.94 26.10 8.50
N ASP A 157 -6.94 25.47 7.89
CA ASP A 157 -6.99 24.03 7.72
C ASP A 157 -5.77 23.53 6.93
N ALA A 158 -5.42 24.18 5.81
CA ALA A 158 -4.27 23.79 5.01
C ALA A 158 -2.96 23.82 5.82
N LYS A 159 -2.70 24.90 6.58
CA LYS A 159 -1.55 25.02 7.50
C LYS A 159 -1.53 23.88 8.51
N LYS A 160 -2.68 23.61 9.13
CA LYS A 160 -2.80 22.53 10.12
C LYS A 160 -2.51 21.17 9.49
N VAL A 161 -3.08 20.87 8.33
CA VAL A 161 -2.91 19.58 7.67
C VAL A 161 -1.48 19.34 7.22
N VAL A 162 -0.81 20.35 6.66
CA VAL A 162 0.60 20.25 6.24
C VAL A 162 1.51 19.98 7.44
N ARG A 163 1.37 20.78 8.51
CA ARG A 163 2.14 20.60 9.74
C ARG A 163 1.90 19.21 10.34
N ASP A 164 0.64 18.82 10.52
CA ASP A 164 0.29 17.55 11.16
C ASP A 164 0.80 16.33 10.35
N HIS A 165 0.82 16.41 9.01
CA HIS A 165 1.41 15.34 8.18
C HIS A 165 2.92 15.22 8.41
N GLY A 166 3.63 16.36 8.46
CA GLY A 166 5.07 16.41 8.71
C GLY A 166 5.43 15.91 10.10
N ASP A 167 4.78 16.43 11.14
CA ASP A 167 5.04 16.08 12.55
C ASP A 167 4.77 14.60 12.83
N ARG A 168 3.81 14.00 12.13
CA ARG A 168 3.49 12.58 12.24
C ARG A 168 4.42 11.70 11.41
N GLY A 169 5.27 12.24 10.54
CA GLY A 169 6.22 11.47 9.73
C GLY A 169 5.61 10.74 8.54
N TYR A 170 4.57 11.32 7.92
CA TYR A 170 4.09 10.91 6.59
C TYR A 170 4.95 11.55 5.48
N ASP A 171 4.99 10.94 4.29
CA ASP A 171 5.92 11.36 3.23
C ASP A 171 5.28 12.30 2.19
N PHE A 172 3.96 12.29 2.10
CA PHE A 172 3.23 13.12 1.15
C PHE A 172 1.78 13.36 1.57
N ILE A 173 1.21 14.41 1.01
CA ILE A 173 -0.21 14.77 1.08
C ILE A 173 -0.89 14.25 -0.19
N ARG A 174 -1.98 13.51 -0.01
CA ARG A 174 -2.82 13.06 -1.11
C ARG A 174 -4.01 14.00 -1.31
N ALA A 175 -3.94 14.86 -2.31
CA ALA A 175 -5.10 15.62 -2.77
C ALA A 175 -6.16 14.69 -3.39
N THR A 176 -7.43 15.02 -3.18
CA THR A 176 -8.55 14.24 -3.72
C THR A 176 -9.50 15.08 -4.56
N ARG A 177 -10.44 14.40 -5.21
CA ARG A 177 -11.43 15.05 -6.08
C ARG A 177 -12.46 15.86 -5.30
N ASP A 178 -12.53 15.64 -4.00
CA ASP A 178 -13.57 16.15 -3.11
C ASP A 178 -13.16 17.46 -2.42
N LEU A 179 -12.02 18.06 -2.81
CA LEU A 179 -11.63 19.41 -2.41
C LEU A 179 -12.33 20.47 -3.28
N THR A 180 -12.63 21.63 -2.71
CA THR A 180 -12.96 22.83 -3.50
C THR A 180 -11.69 23.37 -4.19
N PRO A 181 -11.81 24.14 -5.29
CA PRO A 181 -10.67 24.81 -5.91
C PRO A 181 -9.88 25.68 -4.92
N THR A 182 -10.56 26.44 -4.07
CA THR A 182 -9.94 27.30 -3.05
C THR A 182 -9.13 26.47 -2.05
N ALA A 183 -9.74 25.45 -1.46
CA ALA A 183 -9.06 24.57 -0.50
C ALA A 183 -7.85 23.85 -1.12
N PHE A 184 -7.99 23.41 -2.37
CA PHE A 184 -6.91 22.77 -3.11
C PHE A 184 -5.72 23.71 -3.34
N HIS A 185 -5.95 24.95 -3.77
CA HIS A 185 -4.87 25.93 -3.96
C HIS A 185 -4.24 26.38 -2.64
N ALA A 186 -5.03 26.51 -1.57
CA ALA A 186 -4.52 26.78 -0.23
C ALA A 186 -3.58 25.66 0.24
N LEU A 187 -4.01 24.40 0.11
CA LEU A 187 -3.22 23.21 0.43
C LEU A 187 -1.91 23.16 -0.35
N LEU A 188 -1.95 23.39 -1.67
CA LEU A 188 -0.75 23.38 -2.51
C LEU A 188 0.21 24.51 -2.17
N THR A 189 -0.31 25.71 -1.95
CA THR A 189 0.50 26.88 -1.59
C THR A 189 1.25 26.61 -0.29
N GLU A 190 0.55 26.11 0.71
CA GLU A 190 1.11 25.84 2.02
C GLU A 190 2.10 24.68 2.01
N ALA A 191 1.75 23.57 1.35
CA ALA A 191 2.65 22.43 1.22
C ALA A 191 3.95 22.83 0.48
N ASN A 192 3.84 23.66 -0.56
CA ASN A 192 4.99 24.16 -1.31
C ASN A 192 5.88 25.11 -0.48
N ARG A 193 5.32 25.88 0.46
CA ARG A 193 6.14 26.69 1.40
C ARG A 193 7.03 25.84 2.30
N HIS A 194 6.63 24.59 2.55
CA HIS A 194 7.32 23.64 3.43
C HIS A 194 8.06 22.53 2.68
N ASP A 195 8.20 22.64 1.35
CA ASP A 195 8.75 21.58 0.47
C ASP A 195 8.08 20.20 0.70
N PHE A 196 6.81 20.20 1.12
CA PHE A 196 6.06 18.98 1.44
C PHE A 196 5.35 18.46 0.18
N PRO A 197 5.61 17.22 -0.27
CA PRO A 197 5.05 16.72 -1.52
C PRO A 197 3.52 16.63 -1.51
N VAL A 198 2.90 17.21 -2.55
CA VAL A 198 1.47 16.98 -2.86
C VAL A 198 1.35 16.22 -4.18
N LEU A 199 0.48 15.22 -4.17
CA LEU A 199 0.15 14.38 -5.32
C LEU A 199 -1.28 13.86 -5.18
N GLY A 200 -1.81 13.19 -6.19
CA GLY A 200 -3.14 12.59 -6.09
C GLY A 200 -4.04 12.96 -7.27
N TYR A 201 -5.25 13.39 -6.95
CA TYR A 201 -6.22 13.85 -7.94
C TYR A 201 -6.31 15.38 -7.95
N VAL A 202 -6.65 15.91 -9.12
CA VAL A 202 -7.11 17.29 -9.28
C VAL A 202 -8.62 17.33 -9.01
N PRO A 203 -9.13 18.28 -8.21
CA PRO A 203 -10.55 18.38 -7.89
C PRO A 203 -11.41 18.83 -9.07
N LYS A 204 -12.72 18.60 -8.94
CA LYS A 204 -13.69 19.09 -9.94
C LYS A 204 -13.61 20.62 -10.01
N GLY A 205 -13.57 21.16 -11.22
CA GLY A 205 -13.52 22.60 -11.47
C GLY A 205 -12.10 23.20 -11.50
N VAL A 206 -11.07 22.39 -11.28
CA VAL A 206 -9.67 22.77 -11.51
C VAL A 206 -9.16 22.05 -12.75
N LEU A 207 -8.63 22.80 -13.71
CA LEU A 207 -8.03 22.25 -14.93
C LEU A 207 -6.53 22.04 -14.75
N VAL A 208 -5.92 21.24 -15.62
CA VAL A 208 -4.47 20.98 -15.62
C VAL A 208 -3.67 22.28 -15.73
N GLU A 209 -4.19 23.27 -16.44
CA GLU A 209 -3.64 24.60 -16.59
C GLU A 209 -3.50 25.32 -15.24
N ASP A 210 -4.48 25.16 -14.36
CA ASP A 210 -4.59 25.91 -13.10
C ASP A 210 -4.11 25.12 -11.87
N MET A 211 -3.90 23.81 -11.97
CA MET A 211 -3.72 22.91 -10.83
C MET A 211 -2.53 23.18 -9.89
N GLY A 212 -1.60 24.10 -10.19
CA GLY A 212 -0.41 24.33 -9.37
C GLY A 212 0.62 23.18 -9.38
N PRO A 213 1.63 23.24 -8.49
CA PRO A 213 2.71 22.25 -8.46
C PRO A 213 2.28 20.95 -7.76
N MET A 214 2.42 19.82 -8.45
CA MET A 214 2.22 18.47 -7.90
C MET A 214 3.33 17.55 -8.38
N ILE A 215 3.72 16.57 -7.56
CA ILE A 215 4.73 15.57 -7.95
C ILE A 215 4.15 14.58 -8.96
N SER A 216 2.93 14.09 -8.72
CA SER A 216 2.26 13.16 -9.62
C SER A 216 0.74 13.30 -9.61
N LEU A 217 0.13 12.89 -10.71
CA LEU A 217 -1.31 12.70 -10.86
C LEU A 217 -1.65 11.21 -10.90
N GLU A 218 -2.75 10.83 -10.26
CA GLU A 218 -3.28 9.47 -10.34
C GLU A 218 -4.29 9.34 -11.49
N GLY A 219 -4.00 8.41 -12.40
CA GLY A 219 -4.80 8.18 -13.59
C GLY A 219 -4.76 9.34 -14.58
N LEU A 220 -5.68 9.28 -15.54
CA LEU A 220 -5.82 10.31 -16.58
C LEU A 220 -6.92 11.33 -16.25
N ASP A 221 -7.58 11.22 -15.10
CA ASP A 221 -8.83 11.96 -14.83
C ASP A 221 -8.70 13.48 -15.03
N ALA A 222 -7.61 14.09 -14.56
CA ALA A 222 -7.38 15.53 -14.72
C ALA A 222 -7.19 15.91 -16.20
N LEU A 223 -6.45 15.11 -16.96
CA LEU A 223 -6.25 15.32 -18.40
C LEU A 223 -7.55 15.11 -19.17
N VAL A 224 -8.30 14.05 -18.86
CA VAL A 224 -9.61 13.80 -19.45
C VAL A 224 -10.53 14.99 -19.19
N ALA A 225 -10.66 15.43 -17.94
CA ALA A 225 -11.50 16.57 -17.58
C ALA A 225 -11.08 17.88 -18.28
N SER A 226 -9.77 18.12 -18.43
CA SER A 226 -9.24 19.35 -19.05
C SER A 226 -9.19 19.32 -20.58
N SER A 227 -9.62 18.23 -21.20
CA SER A 227 -9.49 18.04 -22.65
C SER A 227 -10.79 17.63 -23.31
N GLN A 228 -11.92 18.07 -22.73
CA GLN A 228 -13.25 17.84 -23.29
C GLN A 228 -13.48 18.69 -24.54
N SER A 229 -14.11 18.10 -25.57
CA SER A 229 -14.47 18.79 -26.81
C SER A 229 -15.56 19.84 -26.57
N LYS A 230 -15.76 20.72 -27.56
CA LYS A 230 -16.78 21.78 -27.49
C LYS A 230 -18.21 21.25 -27.33
N ASP A 231 -18.49 20.06 -27.84
CA ASP A 231 -19.83 19.44 -27.78
C ASP A 231 -19.95 18.45 -26.61
N SER A 232 -18.94 18.36 -25.75
CA SER A 232 -18.95 17.46 -24.60
C SER A 232 -20.00 17.89 -23.56
N PRO A 233 -20.74 16.94 -22.95
CA PRO A 233 -21.60 17.22 -21.80
C PRO A 233 -20.80 17.45 -20.50
N PHE A 234 -19.47 17.30 -20.52
CA PHE A 234 -18.61 17.36 -19.33
C PHE A 234 -17.74 18.63 -19.25
N ARG A 235 -18.14 19.70 -19.95
CA ARG A 235 -17.36 20.96 -20.01
C ARG A 235 -17.21 21.65 -18.65
N ASP A 236 -18.19 21.48 -17.76
CA ASP A 236 -18.17 22.03 -16.40
C ASP A 236 -17.55 21.05 -15.38
N GLY A 237 -16.79 20.07 -15.88
CA GLY A 237 -16.10 19.04 -15.10
C GLY A 237 -16.79 17.69 -15.16
N VAL A 238 -15.98 16.64 -15.06
CA VAL A 238 -16.41 15.24 -15.16
C VAL A 238 -16.86 14.72 -13.79
N PRO A 239 -18.14 14.33 -13.62
CA PRO A 239 -18.59 13.65 -12.41
C PRO A 239 -17.87 12.31 -12.22
N ARG A 240 -17.69 11.88 -10.97
CA ARG A 240 -16.98 10.62 -10.65
C ARG A 240 -17.62 9.39 -11.30
N SER A 241 -18.95 9.36 -11.43
CA SER A 241 -19.72 8.29 -12.10
C SER A 241 -19.44 8.18 -13.60
N ASP A 242 -19.08 9.30 -14.23
CA ASP A 242 -18.99 9.43 -15.68
C ASP A 242 -17.54 9.48 -16.19
N GLY A 243 -16.57 9.19 -15.32
CA GLY A 243 -15.14 9.22 -15.66
C GLY A 243 -14.78 8.35 -16.88
N VAL A 244 -15.41 7.18 -17.03
CA VAL A 244 -15.20 6.30 -18.19
C VAL A 244 -15.85 6.87 -19.45
N ARG A 245 -17.09 7.35 -19.34
CA ARG A 245 -17.85 7.95 -20.45
C ARG A 245 -17.16 9.18 -21.02
N ALA A 246 -16.49 9.98 -20.18
CA ALA A 246 -15.77 11.17 -20.59
C ALA A 246 -14.63 10.92 -21.60
N TYR A 247 -14.13 9.69 -21.73
CA TYR A 247 -13.12 9.35 -22.75
C TYR A 247 -13.66 9.50 -24.18
N GLY A 248 -14.96 9.30 -24.37
CA GLY A 248 -15.62 9.43 -25.68
C GLY A 248 -15.66 10.85 -26.23
N PHE A 249 -15.42 11.85 -25.38
CA PHE A 249 -15.59 13.27 -25.70
C PHE A 249 -14.28 14.06 -25.68
N ILE A 250 -13.13 13.38 -25.64
CA ILE A 250 -11.82 14.05 -25.58
C ILE A 250 -11.47 14.70 -26.92
N ASP A 251 -11.12 15.98 -26.91
CA ASP A 251 -10.37 16.66 -27.97
C ASP A 251 -8.88 16.32 -27.84
N GLU A 252 -8.35 15.58 -28.82
CA GLU A 252 -6.95 15.15 -28.85
C GLU A 252 -5.96 16.32 -28.90
N ALA A 253 -6.30 17.42 -29.56
CA ALA A 253 -5.42 18.58 -29.63
C ALA A 253 -5.34 19.26 -28.26
N ALA A 254 -6.47 19.35 -27.53
CA ALA A 254 -6.48 19.82 -26.15
C ALA A 254 -5.68 18.87 -25.24
N PHE A 255 -5.88 17.56 -25.39
CA PHE A 255 -5.15 16.56 -24.63
C PHE A 255 -3.64 16.66 -24.83
N ALA A 256 -3.19 16.78 -26.08
CA ALA A 256 -1.76 16.94 -26.41
C ALA A 256 -1.16 18.22 -25.80
N ARG A 257 -1.89 19.35 -25.81
CA ARG A 257 -1.44 20.59 -25.18
C ARG A 257 -1.28 20.44 -23.66
N ASN A 258 -2.24 19.78 -23.01
CA ASN A 258 -2.21 19.55 -21.56
C ASN A 258 -1.16 18.53 -21.16
N ALA A 259 -0.96 17.48 -21.96
CA ALA A 259 0.16 16.55 -21.83
C ALA A 259 1.51 17.28 -21.89
N ALA A 260 1.71 18.15 -22.89
CA ALA A 260 2.92 18.95 -23.01
C ALA A 260 3.12 19.90 -21.82
N LEU A 261 2.03 20.44 -21.25
CA LEU A 261 2.10 21.24 -20.03
C LEU A 261 2.55 20.42 -18.82
N LEU A 262 1.99 19.23 -18.62
CA LEU A 262 2.43 18.31 -17.55
C LEU A 262 3.90 17.92 -17.70
N ALA A 263 4.34 17.61 -18.93
CA ALA A 263 5.72 17.27 -19.22
C ALA A 263 6.67 18.43 -18.87
N ARG A 264 6.33 19.67 -19.25
CA ARG A 264 7.10 20.88 -18.89
C ARG A 264 7.17 21.11 -17.39
N ARG A 265 6.07 20.85 -16.67
CA ARG A 265 6.01 20.92 -15.20
C ARG A 265 6.69 19.74 -14.51
N GLY A 266 7.08 18.72 -15.27
CA GLY A 266 7.73 17.54 -14.73
C GLY A 266 6.80 16.67 -13.86
N VAL A 267 5.50 16.75 -14.08
CA VAL A 267 4.49 16.01 -13.33
C VAL A 267 4.46 14.57 -13.84
N VAL A 268 4.56 13.60 -12.93
CA VAL A 268 4.47 12.18 -13.28
C VAL A 268 2.99 11.77 -13.37
N VAL A 269 2.62 10.98 -14.37
CA VAL A 269 1.28 10.38 -14.46
C VAL A 269 1.37 8.92 -14.03
N SER A 270 0.77 8.60 -12.89
CA SER A 270 0.69 7.26 -12.28
C SER A 270 -0.51 6.52 -12.87
N LEU A 271 -0.28 5.45 -13.63
CA LEU A 271 -1.31 4.69 -14.34
C LEU A 271 -1.56 3.32 -13.71
N SER A 272 -2.84 2.94 -13.65
CA SER A 272 -3.31 1.58 -13.37
C SER A 272 -4.06 1.08 -14.60
N LEU A 273 -3.36 0.42 -15.52
CA LEU A 273 -3.99 -0.06 -16.75
C LEU A 273 -4.81 -1.31 -16.45
N THR A 274 -4.36 -2.20 -15.56
CA THR A 274 -5.18 -3.38 -15.18
C THR A 274 -6.48 -2.97 -14.50
N GLY A 275 -6.44 -1.96 -13.63
CA GLY A 275 -7.62 -1.39 -12.99
C GLY A 275 -8.59 -0.76 -14.00
N LEU A 276 -8.08 -0.07 -15.02
CA LEU A 276 -8.90 0.48 -16.11
C LEU A 276 -9.47 -0.62 -17.02
N MET A 277 -8.67 -1.65 -17.36
CA MET A 277 -9.08 -2.73 -18.24
C MET A 277 -10.12 -3.66 -17.58
N SER A 278 -10.05 -3.80 -16.25
CA SER A 278 -11.01 -4.53 -15.42
C SER A 278 -12.04 -3.62 -14.76
N ALA A 279 -12.07 -2.33 -15.09
CA ALA A 279 -13.09 -1.41 -14.60
C ALA A 279 -14.44 -1.94 -15.06
N ARG A 280 -15.38 -2.12 -14.12
CA ARG A 280 -16.66 -2.78 -14.40
C ARG A 280 -16.47 -4.18 -15.00
N ALA A 281 -15.65 -5.02 -14.37
CA ALA A 281 -15.61 -6.44 -14.73
C ALA A 281 -16.95 -7.12 -14.42
N ASP A 282 -17.44 -7.96 -15.32
CA ASP A 282 -18.69 -8.71 -15.12
C ASP A 282 -18.50 -9.91 -14.17
N GLU A 283 -19.59 -10.64 -13.92
CA GLU A 283 -19.58 -11.81 -13.04
C GLU A 283 -18.65 -12.91 -13.58
N ALA A 284 -18.66 -13.19 -14.88
CA ALA A 284 -17.86 -14.26 -15.48
C ALA A 284 -16.37 -13.95 -15.37
N GLN A 285 -15.97 -12.70 -15.65
CA GLN A 285 -14.61 -12.21 -15.47
C GLN A 285 -14.17 -12.28 -14.02
N THR A 286 -15.05 -11.89 -13.09
CA THR A 286 -14.75 -11.95 -11.66
C THR A 286 -14.58 -13.41 -11.19
N ARG A 287 -15.46 -14.33 -11.62
CA ARG A 287 -15.32 -15.77 -11.30
C ARG A 287 -14.04 -16.36 -11.88
N ALA A 288 -13.68 -16.02 -13.12
CA ALA A 288 -12.43 -16.46 -13.73
C ALA A 288 -11.21 -15.96 -12.96
N PHE A 289 -11.24 -14.70 -12.49
CA PHE A 289 -10.19 -14.14 -11.65
C PHE A 289 -10.06 -14.86 -10.31
N LEU A 290 -11.18 -15.16 -9.64
CA LEU A 290 -11.23 -15.89 -8.37
C LEU A 290 -10.78 -17.35 -8.50
N ALA A 291 -10.87 -17.95 -9.69
CA ALA A 291 -10.44 -19.32 -9.96
C ALA A 291 -8.93 -19.47 -10.22
N ARG A 292 -8.18 -18.37 -10.24
CA ARG A 292 -6.74 -18.37 -10.48
C ARG A 292 -5.98 -19.09 -9.34
N PRO A 293 -4.93 -19.88 -9.66
CA PRO A 293 -4.11 -20.53 -8.64
C PRO A 293 -3.50 -19.54 -7.64
N GLU A 294 -3.20 -18.31 -8.05
CA GLU A 294 -2.63 -17.28 -7.19
C GLU A 294 -3.60 -16.79 -6.10
N TRP A 295 -4.89 -17.08 -6.22
CA TRP A 295 -5.89 -16.69 -5.22
C TRP A 295 -5.59 -17.24 -3.81
N ARG A 296 -4.88 -18.37 -3.73
CA ARG A 296 -4.44 -18.96 -2.45
C ARG A 296 -3.49 -18.06 -1.65
N PHE A 297 -2.83 -17.09 -2.29
CA PHE A 297 -1.95 -16.13 -1.63
C PHE A 297 -2.69 -14.89 -1.11
N VAL A 298 -4.00 -14.78 -1.38
CA VAL A 298 -4.83 -13.64 -0.97
C VAL A 298 -5.41 -13.91 0.41
N GLY A 299 -5.01 -13.13 1.41
CA GLY A 299 -5.54 -13.25 2.77
C GLY A 299 -7.04 -12.88 2.86
N PRO A 300 -7.80 -13.44 3.82
CA PRO A 300 -9.24 -13.22 3.98
C PRO A 300 -9.69 -11.74 4.06
N GLU A 301 -8.88 -10.88 4.66
CA GLU A 301 -9.13 -9.43 4.71
C GLU A 301 -9.15 -8.77 3.33
N TYR A 302 -8.39 -9.34 2.40
CA TYR A 302 -8.27 -8.86 1.04
C TYR A 302 -9.31 -9.51 0.12
N GLN A 303 -9.63 -10.78 0.32
CA GLN A 303 -10.62 -11.52 -0.48
C GLN A 303 -12.01 -10.85 -0.51
N ARG A 304 -12.44 -10.22 0.59
CA ARG A 304 -13.75 -9.55 0.69
C ARG A 304 -13.96 -8.38 -0.29
N PHE A 305 -12.89 -7.83 -0.87
CA PHE A 305 -13.02 -6.75 -1.86
C PHE A 305 -13.44 -7.28 -3.24
N PHE A 306 -13.39 -8.59 -3.45
CA PHE A 306 -13.73 -9.28 -4.68
C PHE A 306 -15.06 -10.03 -4.50
N ASP A 307 -16.16 -9.28 -4.56
CA ASP A 307 -17.51 -9.84 -4.56
C ASP A 307 -18.00 -9.97 -6.02
N PRO A 308 -18.22 -11.20 -6.54
CA PRO A 308 -18.68 -11.41 -7.92
C PRO A 308 -20.05 -10.80 -8.22
N LEU A 309 -20.89 -10.59 -7.21
CA LEU A 309 -22.24 -10.02 -7.38
C LEU A 309 -22.24 -8.50 -7.40
N ARG A 310 -21.18 -7.85 -6.89
CA ARG A 310 -21.09 -6.39 -6.79
C ARG A 310 -21.13 -5.68 -8.14
N ASN A 311 -20.77 -6.36 -9.23
CA ASN A 311 -20.70 -5.80 -10.58
C ASN A 311 -21.63 -6.52 -11.59
N ALA A 312 -22.57 -7.34 -11.12
CA ALA A 312 -23.41 -8.19 -11.97
C ALA A 312 -24.42 -7.41 -12.82
N GLU A 313 -24.81 -6.20 -12.40
CA GLU A 313 -25.84 -5.39 -13.07
C GLU A 313 -25.22 -4.21 -13.85
N GLN A 314 -24.51 -4.50 -14.93
CA GLN A 314 -24.06 -3.44 -15.85
C GLN A 314 -25.09 -3.19 -16.94
N SER A 315 -25.42 -1.93 -17.16
CA SER A 315 -26.23 -1.52 -18.30
C SER A 315 -25.46 -1.67 -19.62
N GLU A 316 -26.18 -1.76 -20.73
CA GLU A 316 -25.59 -1.79 -22.07
C GLU A 316 -24.79 -0.51 -22.38
N ALA A 317 -25.28 0.64 -21.92
CA ALA A 317 -24.59 1.93 -22.04
C ALA A 317 -23.23 1.91 -21.32
N GLU A 318 -23.16 1.37 -20.11
CA GLU A 318 -21.91 1.29 -19.35
C GLU A 318 -20.86 0.39 -20.00
N ARG A 319 -21.29 -0.68 -20.68
CA ARG A 319 -20.41 -1.54 -21.47
C ARG A 319 -19.89 -0.83 -22.71
N ALA A 320 -20.75 -0.08 -23.40
CA ALA A 320 -20.38 0.72 -24.57
C ALA A 320 -19.36 1.82 -24.21
N ASP A 321 -19.59 2.55 -23.11
CA ASP A 321 -18.65 3.56 -22.60
C ASP A 321 -17.27 2.96 -22.31
N LEU A 322 -17.23 1.79 -21.66
CA LEU A 322 -15.98 1.11 -21.36
C LEU A 322 -15.25 0.64 -22.63
N ALA A 323 -15.99 0.06 -23.59
CA ALA A 323 -15.42 -0.35 -24.87
C ALA A 323 -14.83 0.86 -25.61
N GLN A 324 -15.53 1.98 -25.64
CA GLN A 324 -15.05 3.22 -26.24
C GLN A 324 -13.80 3.74 -25.54
N ALA A 325 -13.78 3.77 -24.20
CA ALA A 325 -12.60 4.18 -23.44
C ALA A 325 -11.37 3.31 -23.76
N LYS A 326 -11.56 1.99 -23.87
CA LYS A 326 -10.49 1.04 -24.26
C LYS A 326 -9.95 1.31 -25.66
N VAL A 327 -10.80 1.68 -26.62
CA VAL A 327 -10.37 2.05 -27.97
C VAL A 327 -9.59 3.38 -27.98
N ARG A 328 -9.98 4.35 -27.16
CA ARG A 328 -9.31 5.67 -27.08
C ARG A 328 -7.95 5.60 -26.38
N LEU A 329 -7.81 4.73 -25.39
CA LEU A 329 -6.66 4.68 -24.50
C LEU A 329 -5.29 4.59 -25.20
N PRO A 330 -5.04 3.67 -26.17
CA PRO A 330 -3.75 3.62 -26.87
C PRO A 330 -3.35 4.97 -27.48
N ARG A 331 -4.31 5.67 -28.10
CA ARG A 331 -4.07 6.97 -28.72
C ARG A 331 -3.71 8.06 -27.69
N LEU A 332 -4.39 8.08 -26.54
CA LEU A 332 -4.07 9.02 -25.47
C LEU A 332 -2.69 8.75 -24.86
N LEU A 333 -2.32 7.48 -24.70
CA LEU A 333 -1.01 7.08 -24.21
C LEU A 333 0.10 7.44 -25.19
N GLU A 334 -0.15 7.33 -26.49
CA GLU A 334 0.73 7.84 -27.54
C GLU A 334 0.95 9.35 -27.40
N LEU A 335 -0.10 10.14 -27.21
CA LEU A 335 0.03 11.60 -27.02
C LEU A 335 0.87 11.95 -25.78
N LEU A 336 0.73 11.20 -24.68
CA LEU A 336 1.58 11.36 -23.49
C LEU A 336 3.04 11.04 -23.78
N ARG A 337 3.29 9.95 -24.50
CA ARG A 337 4.63 9.50 -24.90
C ARG A 337 5.30 10.53 -25.80
N ASP A 338 4.59 11.05 -26.80
CA ASP A 338 5.10 12.05 -27.75
C ASP A 338 5.39 13.37 -27.05
N ALA A 339 4.55 13.76 -26.09
CA ALA A 339 4.79 14.90 -25.20
C ALA A 339 5.89 14.65 -24.15
N LYS A 340 6.42 13.43 -24.04
CA LYS A 340 7.43 13.00 -23.07
C LYS A 340 6.99 13.17 -21.61
N VAL A 341 5.70 12.95 -21.32
CA VAL A 341 5.18 12.91 -19.96
C VAL A 341 5.79 11.70 -19.24
N PRO A 342 6.40 11.87 -18.05
CA PRO A 342 6.85 10.74 -17.26
C PRO A 342 5.66 9.88 -16.82
N ILE A 343 5.63 8.62 -17.24
CA ILE A 343 4.62 7.64 -16.81
C ILE A 343 5.19 6.78 -15.69
N ALA A 344 4.42 6.58 -14.62
CA ALA A 344 4.70 5.59 -13.57
C ALA A 344 3.57 4.58 -13.48
N ILE A 345 3.82 3.45 -12.82
CA ILE A 345 2.83 2.38 -12.63
C ILE A 345 2.36 2.38 -11.19
N GLY A 346 1.06 2.57 -11.01
CA GLY A 346 0.38 2.32 -9.75
C GLY A 346 -0.61 1.18 -9.97
N SER A 347 -0.44 0.05 -9.29
CA SER A 347 -1.32 -1.11 -9.51
C SER A 347 -2.79 -0.82 -9.19
N ALA A 348 -3.03 0.15 -8.31
CA ALA A 348 -4.30 0.33 -7.61
C ALA A 348 -4.77 -0.99 -6.98
N ALA A 349 -3.83 -1.86 -6.58
CA ALA A 349 -4.14 -3.12 -5.94
C ALA A 349 -5.19 -2.91 -4.86
N THR A 350 -6.15 -3.83 -4.82
CA THR A 350 -7.40 -3.77 -4.04
C THR A 350 -8.56 -2.96 -4.62
N ARG A 351 -8.37 -2.36 -5.80
CA ARG A 351 -9.45 -1.78 -6.62
C ARG A 351 -9.51 -2.50 -7.97
N GLY A 352 -10.61 -3.21 -8.23
CA GLY A 352 -10.78 -3.99 -9.46
C GLY A 352 -10.14 -5.38 -9.38
N LEU A 353 -10.02 -6.05 -10.53
CA LEU A 353 -9.47 -7.41 -10.62
C LEU A 353 -7.94 -7.37 -10.74
N HIS A 354 -7.25 -7.10 -9.63
CA HIS A 354 -5.78 -7.05 -9.55
C HIS A 354 -5.25 -7.75 -8.29
N LEU A 355 -4.38 -8.74 -8.47
CA LEU A 355 -3.66 -9.43 -7.39
C LEU A 355 -2.35 -8.72 -7.08
N SER A 356 -2.22 -8.25 -5.83
CA SER A 356 -1.05 -7.52 -5.31
C SER A 356 0.26 -8.26 -5.61
N GLY A 357 1.21 -7.58 -6.23
CA GLY A 357 2.47 -8.17 -6.68
C GLY A 357 2.35 -8.99 -7.96
N PHE A 358 1.47 -10.00 -7.99
CA PHE A 358 1.32 -10.95 -9.10
C PHE A 358 0.96 -10.28 -10.43
N ASP A 359 0.04 -9.31 -10.41
CA ASP A 359 -0.44 -8.65 -11.62
C ASP A 359 0.35 -7.38 -11.96
N TYR A 360 1.39 -7.04 -11.19
CA TYR A 360 2.26 -5.88 -11.50
C TYR A 360 3.01 -6.08 -12.83
N GLY A 361 3.42 -7.33 -13.14
CA GLY A 361 3.98 -7.67 -14.46
C GLY A 361 2.98 -7.46 -15.60
N ARG A 362 1.67 -7.60 -15.36
CA ARG A 362 0.64 -7.33 -16.36
C ARG A 362 0.58 -5.85 -16.73
N GLU A 363 0.79 -4.94 -15.77
CA GLU A 363 0.87 -3.49 -16.04
C GLU A 363 2.00 -3.16 -17.02
N LEU A 364 3.17 -3.77 -16.84
CA LEU A 364 4.31 -3.63 -17.74
C LEU A 364 4.00 -4.15 -19.15
N ASN A 365 3.38 -5.33 -19.25
CA ASN A 365 2.98 -5.92 -20.51
C ASN A 365 1.93 -5.05 -21.23
N LEU A 366 0.95 -4.53 -20.49
CA LEU A 366 -0.07 -3.63 -21.03
C LEU A 366 0.55 -2.34 -21.59
N LEU A 367 1.56 -1.76 -20.94
CA LEU A 367 2.27 -0.61 -21.53
C LEU A 367 2.89 -0.98 -22.88
N VAL A 368 3.55 -2.14 -23.00
CA VAL A 368 4.14 -2.57 -24.26
C VAL A 368 3.09 -2.86 -25.33
N GLU A 369 1.97 -3.52 -24.97
CA GLU A 369 0.80 -3.71 -25.84
C GLU A 369 0.21 -2.38 -26.34
N MET A 370 0.31 -1.33 -25.52
CA MET A 370 -0.14 0.03 -25.84
C MET A 370 0.93 0.85 -26.59
N GLY A 371 2.01 0.22 -27.06
CA GLY A 371 3.01 0.83 -27.94
C GLY A 371 4.18 1.50 -27.21
N PHE A 372 4.39 1.23 -25.93
CA PHE A 372 5.66 1.57 -25.26
C PHE A 372 6.73 0.53 -25.60
N THR A 373 8.00 0.95 -25.63
CA THR A 373 9.11 -0.01 -25.70
C THR A 373 9.34 -0.67 -24.34
N PRO A 374 9.95 -1.87 -24.28
CA PRO A 374 10.32 -2.50 -23.00
C PRO A 374 11.16 -1.57 -22.10
N ALA A 375 12.07 -0.77 -22.68
CA ALA A 375 12.85 0.21 -21.94
C ALA A 375 12.00 1.32 -21.31
N GLN A 376 10.95 1.78 -21.99
CA GLN A 376 10.03 2.78 -21.45
C GLN A 376 9.13 2.18 -20.35
N ALA A 377 8.63 0.96 -20.54
CA ALA A 377 7.86 0.25 -19.52
C ALA A 377 8.70 0.02 -18.26
N LEU A 378 9.94 -0.46 -18.40
CA LEU A 378 10.85 -0.62 -17.27
C LEU A 378 11.19 0.71 -16.58
N ARG A 379 11.34 1.80 -17.35
CA ARG A 379 11.53 3.15 -16.80
C ARG A 379 10.32 3.62 -16.00
N ALA A 380 9.11 3.26 -16.43
CA ALA A 380 7.88 3.57 -15.70
C ALA A 380 7.86 2.92 -14.31
N ALA A 381 8.29 1.66 -14.22
CA ALA A 381 8.34 0.92 -12.96
C ALA A 381 9.60 1.18 -12.11
N THR A 382 10.55 2.00 -12.56
CA THR A 382 11.81 2.26 -11.82
C THR A 382 12.03 3.76 -11.62
N VAL A 383 12.62 4.45 -12.59
CA VAL A 383 13.01 5.86 -12.49
C VAL A 383 11.79 6.76 -12.28
N ASN A 384 10.74 6.58 -13.08
CA ASN A 384 9.55 7.43 -12.97
C ASN A 384 8.75 7.08 -11.71
N GLY A 385 8.73 5.80 -11.31
CA GLY A 385 8.19 5.38 -10.02
C GLY A 385 8.89 6.10 -8.86
N ALA A 386 10.23 6.04 -8.81
CA ALA A 386 11.02 6.75 -7.80
C ALA A 386 10.77 8.27 -7.82
N ARG A 387 10.57 8.87 -9.00
CA ARG A 387 10.18 10.28 -9.13
C ARG A 387 8.80 10.56 -8.54
N ALA A 388 7.81 9.71 -8.79
CA ALA A 388 6.47 9.83 -8.22
C ALA A 388 6.45 9.68 -6.68
N LEU A 389 7.44 8.97 -6.11
CA LEU A 389 7.64 8.87 -4.66
C LEU A 389 8.42 10.05 -4.06
N ASN A 390 8.88 11.01 -4.87
CA ASN A 390 9.87 12.01 -4.48
C ASN A 390 11.20 11.39 -3.94
N ALA A 391 11.58 10.23 -4.49
CA ALA A 391 12.68 9.38 -4.00
C ALA A 391 13.80 9.15 -5.03
N SER A 392 13.87 9.94 -6.10
CA SER A 392 14.87 9.76 -7.18
C SER A 392 16.33 9.82 -6.70
N ARG A 393 16.59 10.47 -5.57
CA ARG A 393 17.93 10.55 -4.96
C ARG A 393 18.40 9.18 -4.45
N THR A 394 17.50 8.32 -4.01
CA THR A 394 17.83 7.05 -3.36
C THR A 394 17.41 5.82 -4.16
N LEU A 395 16.40 5.93 -5.03
CA LEU A 395 15.78 4.81 -5.75
C LEU A 395 15.77 5.02 -7.27
N GLY A 396 15.39 3.96 -7.99
CA GLY A 396 15.03 4.00 -9.41
C GLY A 396 16.18 3.79 -10.40
N THR A 397 17.45 3.82 -9.96
CA THR A 397 18.63 3.55 -10.80
C THR A 397 19.65 2.67 -10.06
N VAL A 398 20.49 1.93 -10.79
CA VAL A 398 21.62 1.16 -10.23
C VAL A 398 22.88 2.00 -10.38
N VAL A 399 23.15 2.84 -9.38
CA VAL A 399 24.27 3.79 -9.38
C VAL A 399 24.94 3.77 -8.00
N GLU A 400 26.26 3.94 -7.99
CA GLU A 400 27.04 4.05 -6.75
C GLU A 400 26.49 5.14 -5.82
N GLY A 401 26.50 4.88 -4.51
CA GLY A 401 25.95 5.75 -3.48
C GLY A 401 24.43 5.64 -3.27
N LYS A 402 23.68 5.01 -4.20
CA LYS A 402 22.23 4.79 -4.01
C LYS A 402 21.93 3.57 -3.14
N ARG A 403 20.69 3.52 -2.62
CA ARG A 403 20.19 2.38 -1.86
C ARG A 403 20.13 1.14 -2.76
N ALA A 404 20.58 0.02 -2.24
CA ALA A 404 20.63 -1.26 -2.91
C ALA A 404 19.31 -2.03 -2.73
N ASN A 405 18.26 -1.48 -3.32
CA ASN A 405 17.04 -2.21 -3.62
C ASN A 405 17.13 -2.66 -5.09
N LEU A 406 17.49 -3.93 -5.31
CA LEU A 406 17.88 -4.46 -6.62
C LEU A 406 17.13 -5.76 -6.91
N VAL A 407 16.92 -6.05 -8.19
CA VAL A 407 16.33 -7.31 -8.64
C VAL A 407 17.26 -7.96 -9.64
N LEU A 408 17.57 -9.24 -9.42
CA LEU A 408 18.32 -10.06 -10.34
C LEU A 408 17.34 -10.87 -11.18
N LEU A 409 17.43 -10.74 -12.50
CA LEU A 409 16.56 -11.37 -13.48
C LEU A 409 17.32 -12.45 -14.27
N ASN A 410 16.60 -13.49 -14.70
CA ASN A 410 17.18 -14.56 -15.51
C ASN A 410 17.33 -14.17 -16.99
N GLY A 411 16.54 -13.21 -17.49
CA GLY A 411 16.55 -12.74 -18.87
C GLY A 411 16.60 -11.22 -19.02
N ASN A 412 16.75 -10.74 -20.25
CA ASN A 412 16.91 -9.31 -20.56
C ASN A 412 15.54 -8.60 -20.70
N PRO A 413 15.11 -7.75 -19.74
CA PRO A 413 13.83 -7.06 -19.83
C PRO A 413 13.78 -5.99 -20.94
N LEU A 414 14.92 -5.59 -21.52
CA LEU A 414 14.94 -4.62 -22.62
C LEU A 414 14.65 -5.26 -23.99
N GLU A 415 14.82 -6.57 -24.11
CA GLU A 415 14.43 -7.34 -25.30
C GLU A 415 12.97 -7.79 -25.20
N ARG A 416 12.57 -8.27 -24.02
CA ARG A 416 11.23 -8.75 -23.73
C ARG A 416 10.84 -8.37 -22.30
N ILE A 417 9.82 -7.53 -22.16
CA ILE A 417 9.46 -6.94 -20.87
C ILE A 417 9.03 -7.99 -19.84
N GLU A 418 8.53 -9.14 -20.28
CA GLU A 418 8.10 -10.26 -19.44
C GLU A 418 9.25 -10.82 -18.59
N HIS A 419 10.51 -10.65 -19.02
CA HIS A 419 11.68 -11.03 -18.22
C HIS A 419 11.79 -10.23 -16.92
N ALA A 420 11.12 -9.08 -16.77
CA ALA A 420 11.05 -8.34 -15.51
C ALA A 420 10.34 -9.14 -14.40
N GLY A 421 9.52 -10.13 -14.74
CA GLY A 421 8.89 -11.06 -13.79
C GLY A 421 9.65 -12.38 -13.57
N ASP A 422 10.71 -12.65 -14.35
CA ASP A 422 11.50 -13.89 -14.22
C ASP A 422 12.71 -13.69 -13.29
N LEU A 423 12.42 -13.65 -12.00
CA LEU A 423 13.38 -13.35 -10.95
C LEU A 423 14.31 -14.53 -10.67
N ALA A 424 15.59 -14.23 -10.46
CA ALA A 424 16.57 -15.06 -9.77
C ALA A 424 16.63 -14.76 -8.27
N GLY A 425 16.31 -13.52 -7.88
CA GLY A 425 16.19 -13.10 -6.49
C GLY A 425 16.10 -11.58 -6.35
N VAL A 426 15.89 -11.12 -5.11
CA VAL A 426 15.71 -9.72 -4.76
C VAL A 426 16.72 -9.36 -3.68
N LEU A 427 17.40 -8.23 -3.84
CA LEU A 427 18.17 -7.60 -2.78
C LEU A 427 17.34 -6.44 -2.22
N LEU A 428 16.92 -6.55 -0.97
CA LEU A 428 16.10 -5.53 -0.31
C LEU A 428 16.86 -5.00 0.91
N ARG A 429 17.23 -3.71 0.88
CA ARG A 429 17.98 -3.06 1.97
C ARG A 429 19.25 -3.83 2.39
N GLY A 430 19.94 -4.44 1.41
CA GLY A 430 21.15 -5.24 1.63
C GLY A 430 20.89 -6.72 1.97
N ARG A 431 19.65 -7.13 2.22
CA ARG A 431 19.28 -8.52 2.42
C ARG A 431 19.04 -9.21 1.08
N TRP A 432 19.83 -10.24 0.78
CA TRP A 432 19.64 -11.08 -0.40
C TRP A 432 18.55 -12.14 -0.16
N LEU A 433 17.59 -12.20 -1.06
CA LEU A 433 16.46 -13.13 -1.06
C LEU A 433 16.48 -13.92 -2.39
N PRO A 434 17.09 -15.11 -2.43
CA PRO A 434 17.09 -15.93 -3.63
C PRO A 434 15.67 -16.40 -3.96
N ARG A 435 15.39 -16.70 -5.23
CA ARG A 435 14.06 -17.15 -5.69
C ARG A 435 13.49 -18.27 -4.82
N ALA A 436 14.30 -19.26 -4.47
CA ALA A 436 13.85 -20.38 -3.63
C ALA A 436 13.31 -19.93 -2.26
N GLU A 437 13.91 -18.92 -1.63
CA GLU A 437 13.41 -18.36 -0.38
C GLU A 437 12.09 -17.59 -0.58
N LEU A 438 12.00 -16.81 -1.67
CA LEU A 438 10.77 -16.09 -2.02
C LEU A 438 9.58 -17.05 -2.23
N GLU A 439 9.79 -18.13 -2.97
CA GLU A 439 8.79 -19.18 -3.19
C GLU A 439 8.39 -19.87 -1.89
N ARG A 440 9.37 -20.25 -1.07
CA ARG A 440 9.13 -20.94 0.21
C ARG A 440 8.26 -20.10 1.13
N ARG A 441 8.62 -18.82 1.33
CA ARG A 441 7.86 -17.88 2.16
C ARG A 441 6.44 -17.67 1.63
N ARG A 442 6.25 -17.54 0.31
CA ARG A 442 4.91 -17.46 -0.30
C ARG A 442 4.09 -18.72 0.01
N ALA A 443 4.68 -19.90 -0.12
CA ALA A 443 4.00 -21.16 0.16
C ALA A 443 3.59 -21.29 1.63
N GLU A 444 4.48 -20.96 2.57
CA GLU A 444 4.20 -20.93 4.02
C GLU A 444 3.02 -19.99 4.35
N ARG A 445 3.00 -18.81 3.72
CA ARG A 445 1.91 -17.83 3.90
C ARG A 445 0.57 -18.30 3.35
N ALA A 446 0.57 -18.94 2.18
CA ALA A 446 -0.66 -19.51 1.63
C ALA A 446 -1.25 -20.57 2.57
N VAL A 447 -0.41 -21.46 3.12
CA VAL A 447 -0.86 -22.45 4.11
C VAL A 447 -1.43 -21.76 5.36
N PHE A 448 -0.80 -20.68 5.82
CA PHE A 448 -1.32 -19.88 6.92
C PHE A 448 -2.70 -19.30 6.60
N PHE A 449 -2.90 -18.72 5.42
CA PHE A 449 -4.19 -18.13 5.02
C PHE A 449 -5.28 -19.19 4.83
N GLU A 450 -4.97 -20.33 4.20
CA GLU A 450 -5.91 -21.45 4.05
C GLU A 450 -6.41 -21.92 5.41
N ARG A 451 -5.50 -22.09 6.38
CA ARG A 451 -5.86 -22.41 7.77
C ARG A 451 -6.71 -21.31 8.40
N GLU A 452 -6.29 -20.05 8.30
CA GLU A 452 -7.03 -18.92 8.89
C GLU A 452 -8.45 -18.81 8.33
N ILE A 453 -8.64 -19.03 7.02
CA ILE A 453 -9.96 -19.02 6.35
C ILE A 453 -10.86 -20.13 6.91
N GLU A 454 -10.33 -21.34 7.08
CA GLU A 454 -11.10 -22.46 7.66
C GLU A 454 -11.48 -22.18 9.12
N LEU A 455 -10.55 -21.63 9.90
CA LEU A 455 -10.83 -21.24 11.28
C LEU A 455 -11.88 -20.11 11.38
N LEU A 456 -11.85 -19.14 10.46
CA LEU A 456 -12.88 -18.10 10.35
C LEU A 456 -14.26 -18.67 9.99
N LYS A 457 -14.31 -19.72 9.17
CA LYS A 457 -15.55 -20.45 8.87
C LYS A 457 -16.11 -21.11 10.13
N ARG A 458 -15.26 -21.77 10.92
CA ARG A 458 -15.65 -22.35 12.22
C ARG A 458 -16.18 -21.29 13.20
N ILE A 459 -15.52 -20.13 13.31
CA ILE A 459 -16.03 -19.00 14.13
C ILE A 459 -17.44 -18.59 13.70
N ARG A 460 -17.68 -18.54 12.38
CA ARG A 460 -18.99 -18.15 11.84
C ARG A 460 -20.09 -19.18 12.14
N GLU A 461 -19.75 -20.46 12.08
CA GLU A 461 -20.70 -21.57 12.25
C GLU A 461 -20.95 -21.90 13.73
N GLN A 462 -19.91 -21.87 14.57
CA GLN A 462 -19.92 -22.42 15.93
C GLN A 462 -19.62 -21.38 17.02
N GLY A 463 -19.24 -20.15 16.64
CA GLY A 463 -18.70 -19.16 17.57
C GLY A 463 -17.21 -19.38 17.88
N ALA A 464 -16.59 -18.42 18.57
CA ALA A 464 -15.16 -18.45 18.86
C ALA A 464 -14.79 -19.23 20.15
N ALA A 465 -15.74 -19.47 21.06
CA ALA A 465 -15.47 -20.12 22.34
C ALA A 465 -14.91 -21.55 22.23
N PRO A 466 -15.44 -22.45 21.37
CA PRO A 466 -14.84 -23.77 21.17
C PRO A 466 -13.40 -23.67 20.65
N LEU A 467 -13.17 -22.75 19.73
CA LEU A 467 -11.85 -22.56 19.13
C LEU A 467 -10.83 -21.97 20.10
N LEU A 468 -11.27 -21.12 21.04
CA LEU A 468 -10.42 -20.59 22.10
C LEU A 468 -9.85 -21.68 23.01
N ALA A 469 -10.66 -22.67 23.39
CA ALA A 469 -10.20 -23.80 24.19
C ALA A 469 -9.14 -24.63 23.43
N GLU A 470 -9.40 -24.94 22.16
CA GLU A 470 -8.44 -25.63 21.30
C GLU A 470 -7.15 -24.83 21.12
N TYR A 471 -7.26 -23.52 20.94
CA TYR A 471 -6.11 -22.64 20.73
C TYR A 471 -5.20 -22.61 21.97
N LYS A 472 -5.78 -22.48 23.17
CA LYS A 472 -5.02 -22.51 24.42
C LYS A 472 -4.26 -23.83 24.59
N ALA A 473 -4.93 -24.97 24.38
CA ALA A 473 -4.31 -26.29 24.46
C ALA A 473 -3.20 -26.49 23.41
N ALA A 474 -3.34 -25.89 22.23
CA ALA A 474 -2.31 -25.93 21.19
C ALA A 474 -1.11 -25.03 21.54
N ARG A 475 -1.34 -23.84 22.12
CA ARG A 475 -0.28 -22.94 22.59
C ARG A 475 0.55 -23.50 23.73
N GLU A 476 -0.02 -24.36 24.57
CA GLU A 476 0.74 -25.08 25.60
C GLU A 476 1.83 -25.98 24.99
N LYS A 477 1.62 -26.46 23.77
CA LYS A 477 2.57 -27.32 23.04
C LYS A 477 3.51 -26.53 22.14
N ASP A 478 3.01 -25.43 21.58
CA ASP A 478 3.74 -24.53 20.70
C ASP A 478 3.48 -23.08 21.14
N PRO A 479 4.33 -22.51 22.02
CA PRO A 479 4.15 -21.16 22.54
C PRO A 479 4.09 -20.06 21.47
N ASP A 480 4.72 -20.33 20.32
CA ASP A 480 4.82 -19.45 19.16
C ASP A 480 3.68 -19.66 18.14
N LEU A 481 2.73 -20.57 18.44
CA LEU A 481 1.63 -20.89 17.56
C LEU A 481 0.74 -19.67 17.29
N GLN A 482 0.68 -19.32 16.01
CA GLN A 482 -0.21 -18.28 15.52
C GLN A 482 -1.26 -18.87 14.58
N TRP A 483 -2.54 -18.74 14.93
CA TRP A 483 -3.66 -19.16 14.06
C TRP A 483 -4.27 -18.03 13.26
N PHE A 484 -4.32 -16.84 13.87
CA PHE A 484 -4.93 -15.66 13.28
C PHE A 484 -3.96 -14.52 13.26
N ARG A 485 -4.24 -13.57 12.38
CA ARG A 485 -3.69 -12.22 12.44
C ARG A 485 -4.55 -11.37 13.34
N GLU A 486 -3.91 -10.49 14.09
CA GLU A 486 -4.54 -9.53 15.00
C GLU A 486 -5.68 -8.79 14.31
N TRP A 487 -5.38 -8.14 13.19
CA TRP A 487 -6.33 -7.31 12.46
C TRP A 487 -7.56 -8.08 11.96
N THR A 488 -7.39 -9.37 11.64
CA THR A 488 -8.47 -10.25 11.25
C THR A 488 -9.47 -10.44 12.41
N LEU A 489 -8.97 -10.69 13.62
CA LEU A 489 -9.81 -10.83 14.81
C LEU A 489 -10.46 -9.49 15.21
N VAL A 490 -9.72 -8.38 15.18
CA VAL A 490 -10.26 -7.03 15.42
C VAL A 490 -11.49 -6.79 14.55
N ARG A 491 -11.36 -6.99 13.23
CA ARG A 491 -12.47 -6.75 12.29
C ARG A 491 -13.65 -7.68 12.56
N VAL A 492 -13.41 -8.98 12.73
CA VAL A 492 -14.47 -9.96 12.94
C VAL A 492 -15.24 -9.64 14.22
N GLY A 493 -14.53 -9.32 15.30
CA GLY A 493 -15.11 -8.91 16.57
C GLY A 493 -15.99 -7.67 16.44
N TYR A 494 -15.48 -6.60 15.80
CA TYR A 494 -16.27 -5.38 15.61
C TYR A 494 -17.44 -5.54 14.63
N ASN A 495 -17.36 -6.46 13.67
CA ASN A 495 -18.50 -6.80 12.82
C ASN A 495 -19.63 -7.40 13.67
N TYR A 496 -19.31 -8.36 14.54
CA TYR A 496 -20.29 -8.91 15.47
C TYR A 496 -20.80 -7.85 16.45
N LEU A 497 -19.92 -7.02 17.01
CA LEU A 497 -20.28 -6.03 18.02
C LEU A 497 -21.25 -4.97 17.47
N TYR A 498 -20.94 -4.37 16.32
CA TYR A 498 -21.66 -3.18 15.84
C TYR A 498 -22.59 -3.43 14.67
N ARG A 499 -22.28 -4.38 13.78
CA ARG A 499 -23.12 -4.65 12.60
C ARG A 499 -24.17 -5.70 12.91
N SER A 500 -23.76 -6.84 13.42
CA SER A 500 -24.68 -7.93 13.79
C SER A 500 -25.31 -7.72 15.16
N LYS A 501 -24.69 -6.91 16.03
CA LYS A 501 -25.06 -6.73 17.45
C LYS A 501 -25.10 -8.04 18.23
N ASP A 502 -24.25 -8.99 17.86
CA ASP A 502 -24.09 -10.29 18.52
C ASP A 502 -22.96 -10.18 19.55
N LEU A 503 -23.34 -9.82 20.78
CA LEU A 503 -22.40 -9.52 21.85
C LEU A 503 -21.62 -10.77 22.31
N GLU A 504 -22.25 -11.94 22.30
CA GLU A 504 -21.61 -13.19 22.71
C GLU A 504 -20.52 -13.57 21.71
N ARG A 505 -20.82 -13.57 20.41
CA ARG A 505 -19.81 -13.83 19.38
C ARG A 505 -18.71 -12.78 19.35
N ALA A 506 -19.05 -11.50 19.53
CA ALA A 506 -18.05 -10.43 19.62
C ALA A 506 -17.08 -10.67 20.78
N THR A 507 -17.61 -10.96 21.98
CA THR A 507 -16.81 -11.22 23.18
C THR A 507 -15.88 -12.41 22.97
N GLY A 508 -16.42 -13.54 22.48
CA GLY A 508 -15.60 -14.74 22.26
C GLY A 508 -14.47 -14.53 21.24
N VAL A 509 -14.69 -13.70 20.21
CA VAL A 509 -13.64 -13.36 19.24
C VAL A 509 -12.54 -12.51 19.89
N PHE A 510 -12.91 -11.55 20.75
CA PHE A 510 -11.93 -10.72 21.44
C PHE A 510 -11.21 -11.46 22.58
N GLU A 511 -11.84 -12.43 23.23
CA GLU A 511 -11.16 -13.35 24.16
C GLU A 511 -10.14 -14.22 23.43
N LEU A 512 -10.49 -14.73 22.23
CA LEU A 512 -9.56 -15.42 21.36
C LEU A 512 -8.40 -14.52 20.94
N MET A 513 -8.66 -13.26 20.62
CA MET A 513 -7.63 -12.27 20.32
C MET A 513 -6.71 -12.03 21.52
N ALA A 514 -7.23 -11.86 22.73
CA ALA A 514 -6.42 -11.69 23.93
C ALA A 514 -5.58 -12.93 24.25
N ALA A 515 -6.08 -14.14 23.95
CA ALA A 515 -5.28 -15.36 24.05
C ALA A 515 -4.20 -15.46 22.96
N SER A 516 -4.46 -14.97 21.74
CA SER A 516 -3.48 -14.94 20.65
C SER A 516 -2.41 -13.86 20.83
N TYR A 517 -2.77 -12.73 21.44
CA TYR A 517 -1.93 -11.55 21.60
C TYR A 517 -2.00 -11.01 23.04
N PRO A 518 -1.50 -11.76 24.03
CA PRO A 518 -1.61 -11.42 25.45
C PRO A 518 -0.77 -10.20 25.86
N ASP A 519 0.24 -9.84 25.09
CA ASP A 519 1.12 -8.71 25.38
C ASP A 519 0.74 -7.46 24.58
N LEU A 520 -0.40 -7.50 23.87
CA LEU A 520 -0.84 -6.41 23.02
C LEU A 520 -2.00 -5.65 23.66
N PHE A 521 -1.76 -4.37 23.99
CA PHE A 521 -2.77 -3.49 24.62
C PHE A 521 -4.11 -3.48 23.85
N ASN A 522 -4.06 -3.52 22.52
CA ASN A 522 -5.23 -3.47 21.64
C ASN A 522 -6.18 -4.66 21.86
N SER A 523 -5.68 -5.83 22.24
CA SER A 523 -6.51 -7.00 22.57
C SER A 523 -7.45 -6.71 23.73
N TYR A 524 -6.93 -6.01 24.75
CA TYR A 524 -7.69 -5.66 25.95
C TYR A 524 -8.57 -4.44 25.75
N ASP A 525 -8.17 -3.49 24.90
CA ASP A 525 -9.04 -2.37 24.50
C ASP A 525 -10.31 -2.88 23.80
N CYS A 526 -10.14 -3.75 22.80
CA CYS A 526 -11.25 -4.34 22.05
C CYS A 526 -12.16 -5.20 22.96
N LEU A 527 -11.57 -6.03 23.82
CA LEU A 527 -12.33 -6.88 24.76
C LEU A 527 -13.05 -6.05 25.83
N GLY A 528 -12.40 -5.00 26.34
CA GLY A 528 -13.00 -4.04 27.27
C GLY A 528 -14.24 -3.37 26.69
N GLU A 529 -14.16 -2.95 25.42
CA GLU A 529 -15.29 -2.34 24.70
C GLU A 529 -16.46 -3.32 24.53
N ALA A 530 -16.18 -4.58 24.16
CA ALA A 530 -17.22 -5.60 24.06
C ALA A 530 -17.89 -5.90 25.42
N HIS A 531 -17.14 -5.92 26.51
CA HIS A 531 -17.72 -6.04 27.85
C HIS A 531 -18.55 -4.81 28.25
N LEU A 532 -18.07 -3.60 27.91
CA LEU A 532 -18.75 -2.34 28.20
C LEU A 532 -20.10 -2.27 27.49
N VAL A 533 -20.14 -2.54 26.18
CA VAL A 533 -21.37 -2.58 25.38
C VAL A 533 -22.34 -3.65 25.89
N ALA A 534 -21.82 -4.76 26.43
CA ALA A 534 -22.61 -5.81 27.06
C ALA A 534 -23.03 -5.51 28.51
N GLY A 535 -22.71 -4.34 29.06
CA GLY A 535 -23.05 -3.93 30.42
C GLY A 535 -22.26 -4.65 31.53
N ARG A 536 -21.19 -5.36 31.19
CA ARG A 536 -20.33 -6.09 32.15
C ARG A 536 -19.20 -5.17 32.64
N LEU A 537 -19.58 -4.19 33.47
CA LEU A 537 -18.71 -3.07 33.86
C LEU A 537 -17.40 -3.49 34.55
N ASP A 538 -17.43 -4.48 35.44
CA ASP A 538 -16.23 -4.94 36.15
C ASP A 538 -15.22 -5.58 35.20
N LEU A 539 -15.70 -6.39 34.24
CA LEU A 539 -14.85 -6.98 33.21
C LEU A 539 -14.31 -5.93 32.24
N ALA A 540 -15.15 -4.96 31.85
CA ALA A 540 -14.71 -3.84 31.01
C ALA A 540 -13.59 -3.05 31.69
N LYS A 541 -13.78 -2.70 32.97
CA LYS A 541 -12.79 -1.99 33.78
C LYS A 541 -11.46 -2.76 33.87
N SER A 542 -11.50 -4.04 34.22
CA SER A 542 -10.29 -4.87 34.33
C SER A 542 -9.51 -4.94 33.00
N ASN A 543 -10.22 -5.03 31.87
CA ASN A 543 -9.58 -5.02 30.55
C ASN A 543 -8.96 -3.67 30.20
N TYR A 544 -9.64 -2.54 30.45
CA TYR A 544 -9.04 -1.22 30.22
C TYR A 544 -7.84 -0.93 31.15
N GLU A 545 -7.86 -1.42 32.38
CA GLU A 545 -6.71 -1.35 33.28
C GLU A 545 -5.52 -2.16 32.73
N LYS A 546 -5.76 -3.38 32.23
CA LYS A 546 -4.71 -4.18 31.56
C LYS A 546 -4.19 -3.52 30.29
N CYS A 547 -5.07 -2.88 29.52
CA CYS A 547 -4.68 -2.07 28.35
C CYS A 547 -3.70 -0.95 28.75
N LEU A 548 -3.96 -0.24 29.84
CA LEU A 548 -3.06 0.82 30.35
C LEU A 548 -1.77 0.30 30.98
N GLU A 549 -1.79 -0.91 31.55
CA GLU A 549 -0.57 -1.59 32.00
C GLU A 549 0.38 -1.84 30.82
N LEU A 550 -0.16 -2.34 29.70
CA LEU A 550 0.62 -2.63 28.49
C LEU A 550 0.96 -1.36 27.68
N ARG A 551 0.10 -0.32 27.73
CA ARG A 551 0.31 0.96 27.07
C ARG A 551 -0.12 2.13 27.98
N PRO A 552 0.78 2.62 28.84
CA PRO A 552 0.51 3.79 29.67
C PRO A 552 0.12 5.01 28.84
N GLY A 553 -0.91 5.74 29.28
CA GLY A 553 -1.38 6.95 28.62
C GLY A 553 -2.22 6.72 27.35
N PHE A 554 -2.70 5.51 27.10
CA PHE A 554 -3.61 5.27 25.98
C PHE A 554 -4.98 5.93 26.22
N GLN A 555 -5.24 7.00 25.46
CA GLN A 555 -6.35 7.93 25.69
C GLN A 555 -7.73 7.27 25.72
N ASN A 556 -8.02 6.35 24.79
CA ASN A 556 -9.32 5.66 24.73
C ASN A 556 -9.61 4.90 26.04
N ALA A 557 -8.64 4.15 26.56
CA ALA A 557 -8.83 3.39 27.80
C ALA A 557 -9.02 4.32 29.03
N LEU A 558 -8.30 5.45 29.08
CA LEU A 558 -8.49 6.46 30.14
C LEU A 558 -9.91 7.04 30.12
N GLU A 559 -10.42 7.40 28.94
CA GLU A 559 -11.76 7.94 28.76
C GLU A 559 -12.83 6.93 29.16
N LYS A 560 -12.69 5.67 28.73
CA LYS A 560 -13.65 4.61 29.05
C LYS A 560 -13.67 4.24 30.53
N LEU A 561 -12.53 4.25 31.21
CA LEU A 561 -12.49 4.08 32.67
C LEU A 561 -13.18 5.24 33.41
N ALA A 562 -13.01 6.47 32.94
CA ALA A 562 -13.70 7.63 33.52
C ALA A 562 -15.23 7.51 33.35
N GLU A 563 -15.70 7.10 32.16
CA GLU A 563 -17.12 6.83 31.89
C GLU A 563 -17.70 5.76 32.84
N ILE A 564 -17.00 4.63 33.00
CA ILE A 564 -17.42 3.53 33.88
C ILE A 564 -17.52 3.98 35.34
N ASN A 565 -16.51 4.69 35.84
CA ASN A 565 -16.48 5.18 37.23
C ASN A 565 -17.58 6.23 37.50
N ALA A 566 -17.87 7.09 36.52
CA ALA A 566 -18.95 8.06 36.62
C ALA A 566 -20.34 7.39 36.69
N ALA A 567 -20.56 6.33 35.89
CA ALA A 567 -21.80 5.54 35.91
C ALA A 567 -22.01 4.84 37.27
N ALA A 568 -20.96 4.29 37.86
CA ALA A 568 -21.01 3.66 39.19
C ALA A 568 -21.40 4.66 40.29
N THR A 569 -20.87 5.89 40.23
CA THR A 569 -21.15 6.95 41.20
C THR A 569 -22.61 7.43 41.13
N ASN A 570 -23.19 7.51 39.92
CA ASN A 570 -24.59 7.90 39.74
C ASN A 570 -25.59 6.80 40.18
N SER A 571 -25.23 5.52 40.00
CA SER A 571 -26.02 4.37 40.48
C SER A 571 -26.08 4.30 42.01
N ALA A 572 -24.96 4.62 42.70
CA ALA A 572 -24.90 4.68 44.15
C ALA A 572 -25.80 5.79 44.73
N LYS A 573 -25.76 7.00 44.12
CA LYS A 573 -26.62 8.13 44.54
C LYS A 573 -28.12 7.89 44.31
N GLY A 574 -28.50 7.11 43.29
CA GLY A 574 -29.89 6.75 43.01
C GLY A 574 -30.47 5.67 43.92
N LYS A 575 -29.64 4.87 44.59
CA LYS A 575 -30.07 3.89 45.62
C LYS A 575 -30.23 4.50 47.00
N GLU A 576 -29.53 5.59 47.31
CA GLU A 576 -29.71 6.34 48.57
C GLU A 576 -30.96 7.25 48.56
N SER A 577 -31.64 7.41 47.41
CA SER A 577 -32.79 8.30 47.25
C SER A 577 -34.15 7.60 47.07
N ARG A 578 -34.32 6.36 47.53
CA ARG A 578 -35.64 5.73 47.65
C ARG A 578 -35.96 5.48 49.14
N PRO A 579 -36.97 6.16 49.71
CA PRO A 579 -37.42 5.89 51.08
C PRO A 579 -38.02 4.50 51.24
#